data_AF-B3GNF3-F1
#
_entry.id   AF-B3GNF3-F1
#
_cell.length_a   1.000
_cell.length_b   1.000
_cell.length_c   1.000
_cell.angle_alpha   90.00
_cell.angle_beta   90.00
_cell.angle_gamma   90.00
#
_symmetry.space_group_name_H-M   'P 1'
#
loop_
_entity.id
_entity.type
_entity.pdbx_description
1 polymer ?
#
loop_
_entity_poly.entity_id
_entity_poly.type
_entity_poly.pdbx_seq_one_letter_code
_entity_poly.pdbx_strand_id
1 'polypeptide(L)'
;RSYLLKNEECESEEERLSEKRNYRKFERDEEESDESDESEEREERYTKKSEKKSDRSDRSEKKNQLVEKTQIKEFSHRVCFSVEPVAECRRGYEADQTQQRKIRFTCLPRHNREASRLIKEARQQPLELNDYPVSFVESVKVPTACVAY
;
A
#
# COMPACT_ATOMS: atom_id res chain seq x y z
N ARG A 1 1.40 37.43 -47.17
CA ARG A 1 2.27 36.25 -47.45
C ARG A 1 2.26 35.39 -46.20
N SER A 2 1.75 34.17 -46.28
CA SER A 2 1.81 33.19 -45.19
C SER A 2 3.09 32.36 -45.32
N TYR A 3 3.66 31.95 -44.18
CA TYR A 3 4.76 31.00 -44.11
C TYR A 3 4.38 29.89 -43.14
N LEU A 4 3.71 28.87 -43.66
CA LEU A 4 3.61 27.57 -42.99
C LEU A 4 4.95 26.87 -43.18
N LEU A 5 5.70 26.70 -42.09
CA LEU A 5 6.83 25.77 -42.07
C LEU A 5 6.29 24.35 -42.25
N LYS A 6 6.90 23.61 -43.17
CA LYS A 6 6.56 22.23 -43.49
C LYS A 6 7.60 21.29 -42.87
N ASN A 7 7.11 20.14 -42.41
CA ASN A 7 7.84 18.89 -42.22
C ASN A 7 9.17 18.98 -41.42
N GLU A 8 9.07 18.72 -40.11
CA GLU A 8 9.81 17.59 -39.56
C GLU A 8 8.77 16.68 -38.89
N GLU A 9 8.66 15.44 -39.38
CA GLU A 9 7.66 14.46 -38.95
C GLU A 9 8.29 13.54 -37.89
N CYS A 10 7.63 13.37 -36.75
CA CYS A 10 8.16 12.57 -35.64
C CYS A 10 7.94 11.08 -35.94
N GLU A 11 8.93 10.42 -36.52
CA GLU A 11 8.89 8.99 -36.81
C GLU A 11 8.85 8.17 -35.50
N SER A 12 7.68 7.62 -35.18
CA SER A 12 7.48 6.71 -34.06
C SER A 12 7.54 5.26 -34.53
N GLU A 13 8.67 4.59 -34.33
CA GLU A 13 8.84 3.17 -34.68
C GLU A 13 8.04 2.24 -33.75
N GLU A 14 6.77 1.98 -34.08
CA GLU A 14 5.89 1.02 -33.40
C GLU A 14 6.24 -0.46 -33.72
N GLU A 15 7.51 -0.88 -33.64
CA GLU A 15 7.89 -2.28 -33.92
C GLU A 15 8.87 -2.92 -32.92
N ARG A 16 8.32 -3.50 -31.84
CA ARG A 16 8.80 -4.76 -31.18
C ARG A 16 7.94 -5.33 -30.03
N LEU A 17 6.64 -5.01 -29.94
CA LEU A 17 5.74 -5.54 -28.89
C LEU A 17 5.11 -6.92 -29.24
N SER A 18 5.92 -7.96 -29.50
CA SER A 18 5.37 -9.25 -29.99
C SER A 18 6.04 -10.57 -29.54
N GLU A 19 6.92 -10.62 -28.53
CA GLU A 19 7.42 -11.90 -27.97
C GLU A 19 6.89 -12.23 -26.56
N LYS A 20 5.69 -12.81 -26.48
CA LYS A 20 5.19 -13.50 -25.28
C LYS A 20 5.84 -14.88 -25.14
N ARG A 21 6.96 -14.98 -24.42
CA ARG A 21 7.55 -16.29 -24.06
C ARG A 21 6.79 -16.93 -22.90
N ASN A 22 5.83 -17.78 -23.26
CA ASN A 22 5.04 -18.58 -22.32
C ASN A 22 5.92 -19.63 -21.61
N TYR A 23 6.40 -19.34 -20.40
CA TYR A 23 6.93 -20.38 -19.53
C TYR A 23 5.79 -21.28 -19.04
N ARG A 24 5.62 -22.44 -19.69
CA ARG A 24 4.86 -23.57 -19.17
C ARG A 24 5.79 -24.76 -18.89
N LYS A 25 5.37 -25.51 -17.88
CA LYS A 25 6.10 -26.50 -17.08
C LYS A 25 6.20 -27.86 -17.81
N PHE A 26 6.59 -28.88 -17.02
CA PHE A 26 6.56 -30.33 -17.28
C PHE A 26 7.83 -30.90 -17.95
N GLU A 27 8.38 -32.05 -17.52
CA GLU A 27 7.99 -32.94 -16.40
C GLU A 27 9.22 -33.62 -15.73
N ARG A 28 8.99 -34.65 -14.91
CA ARG A 28 9.96 -35.48 -14.15
C ARG A 28 10.40 -36.68 -15.00
N ASP A 29 11.52 -37.32 -14.62
CA ASP A 29 11.71 -38.78 -14.42
C ASP A 29 13.14 -39.00 -13.84
N GLU A 30 13.27 -39.42 -12.57
CA GLU A 30 13.55 -40.78 -12.04
C GLU A 30 15.04 -41.20 -12.02
N GLU A 31 15.71 -41.49 -10.87
CA GLU A 31 15.50 -41.05 -9.47
C GLU A 31 16.80 -40.52 -8.81
N GLU A 32 17.80 -41.25 -8.25
CA GLU A 32 18.04 -42.68 -7.87
C GLU A 32 19.23 -42.75 -6.84
N SER A 33 19.54 -43.91 -6.20
CA SER A 33 20.59 -44.23 -5.15
C SER A 33 20.82 -43.20 -4.02
N ASP A 34 20.34 -43.38 -2.78
CA ASP A 34 20.68 -44.40 -1.73
C ASP A 34 22.02 -44.16 -0.99
N GLU A 35 21.91 -43.61 0.22
CA GLU A 35 22.75 -43.88 1.40
C GLU A 35 21.87 -43.67 2.65
N SER A 36 22.05 -44.49 3.69
CA SER A 36 21.23 -44.49 4.92
C SER A 36 22.08 -44.24 6.17
N ASP A 37 21.53 -43.54 7.18
CA ASP A 37 21.90 -43.80 8.58
C ASP A 37 20.81 -43.34 9.58
N GLU A 38 20.37 -44.31 10.37
CA GLU A 38 19.81 -44.30 11.73
C GLU A 38 18.89 -43.20 12.31
N SER A 39 18.08 -43.67 13.27
CA SER A 39 17.02 -42.95 13.98
C SER A 39 17.32 -42.79 15.46
N GLU A 40 16.72 -41.80 16.12
CA GLU A 40 16.31 -41.98 17.51
C GLU A 40 15.08 -41.13 17.87
N GLU A 41 14.25 -41.64 18.78
CA GLU A 41 12.89 -41.17 19.00
C GLU A 41 12.78 -40.09 20.09
N ARG A 42 11.78 -39.21 19.98
CA ARG A 42 11.21 -38.57 21.17
C ARG A 42 9.72 -38.27 21.06
N GLU A 43 8.95 -39.02 21.85
CA GLU A 43 7.50 -38.85 22.01
C GLU A 43 7.10 -37.56 22.76
N GLU A 44 5.77 -37.38 22.81
CA GLU A 44 4.98 -36.52 23.71
C GLU A 44 4.80 -35.05 23.27
N ARG A 45 3.65 -34.39 23.57
CA ARG A 45 2.55 -34.77 24.47
C ARG A 45 1.17 -34.27 23.97
N TYR A 46 0.13 -35.08 24.12
CA TYR A 46 -1.26 -34.70 23.81
C TYR A 46 -1.76 -33.51 24.64
N THR A 47 -2.48 -32.57 24.01
CA THR A 47 -3.36 -31.61 24.70
C THR A 47 -4.70 -31.36 23.97
N LYS A 48 -5.62 -32.33 24.06
CA LYS A 48 -7.05 -32.09 23.73
C LYS A 48 -7.76 -31.39 24.90
N LYS A 49 -7.75 -30.05 24.94
CA LYS A 49 -8.67 -29.15 25.69
C LYS A 49 -8.43 -27.72 25.19
N SER A 50 -9.42 -26.83 25.08
CA SER A 50 -10.88 -26.93 25.27
C SER A 50 -11.56 -25.74 24.59
N GLU A 51 -12.86 -25.82 24.33
CA GLU A 51 -13.65 -24.74 23.72
C GLU A 51 -13.57 -23.42 24.52
N LYS A 52 -13.14 -22.32 23.88
CA LYS A 52 -13.61 -20.93 24.10
C LYS A 52 -12.85 -19.91 23.24
N LYS A 53 -13.55 -18.82 22.87
CA LYS A 53 -13.11 -17.59 22.18
C LYS A 53 -13.19 -17.60 20.64
N SER A 54 -14.42 -17.67 20.14
CA SER A 54 -14.82 -17.20 18.81
C SER A 54 -14.50 -15.71 18.57
N ASP A 55 -14.36 -14.90 19.62
CA ASP A 55 -14.09 -13.44 19.55
C ASP A 55 -12.71 -13.05 18.97
N ARG A 56 -11.87 -14.03 18.60
CA ARG A 56 -10.48 -13.79 18.16
C ARG A 56 -10.31 -13.58 16.65
N SER A 57 -11.16 -14.15 15.81
CA SER A 57 -11.15 -13.91 14.34
C SER A 57 -11.69 -12.53 14.00
N ASP A 58 -12.87 -12.21 14.52
CA ASP A 58 -13.58 -10.94 14.35
C ASP A 58 -12.68 -9.70 14.59
N ARG A 59 -11.80 -9.80 15.60
CA ARG A 59 -10.90 -8.71 16.01
C ARG A 59 -9.58 -8.64 15.22
N SER A 60 -9.23 -9.66 14.43
CA SER A 60 -8.16 -9.57 13.43
C SER A 60 -8.71 -9.11 12.07
N GLU A 61 -9.91 -9.57 11.69
CA GLU A 61 -10.59 -9.14 10.47
C GLU A 61 -10.88 -7.64 10.47
N LYS A 62 -11.44 -7.09 11.55
CA LYS A 62 -11.65 -5.64 11.72
C LYS A 62 -10.35 -4.82 11.67
N LYS A 63 -9.19 -5.40 12.00
CA LYS A 63 -7.88 -4.73 11.84
C LYS A 63 -7.40 -4.73 10.38
N ASN A 64 -7.69 -5.77 9.61
CA ASN A 64 -7.25 -5.92 8.22
C ASN A 64 -8.01 -5.00 7.22
N GLN A 65 -9.04 -4.30 7.71
CA GLN A 65 -9.91 -3.39 6.94
C GLN A 65 -9.46 -1.92 7.01
N LEU A 66 -8.80 -1.51 8.11
CA LEU A 66 -8.25 -0.17 8.30
C LEU A 66 -6.77 -0.15 7.90
N VAL A 67 -6.37 0.86 7.13
CA VAL A 67 -5.00 1.06 6.66
C VAL A 67 -4.57 2.48 6.98
N GLU A 68 -3.50 2.63 7.75
CA GLU A 68 -2.92 3.94 8.06
C GLU A 68 -2.15 4.50 6.85
N LYS A 69 -2.40 5.76 6.50
CA LYS A 69 -1.70 6.50 5.43
C LYS A 69 -1.50 7.97 5.80
N THR A 70 -0.54 8.63 5.16
CA THR A 70 -0.42 10.09 5.22
C THR A 70 -1.49 10.72 4.31
N GLN A 71 -2.35 11.58 4.89
CA GLN A 71 -3.35 12.31 4.10
C GLN A 71 -2.68 13.46 3.35
N ILE A 72 -2.89 13.51 2.03
CA ILE A 72 -2.35 14.56 1.15
C ILE A 72 -3.48 15.53 0.80
N LYS A 73 -3.19 16.84 0.88
CA LYS A 73 -4.04 17.93 0.39
C LYS A 73 -3.27 18.73 -0.65
N GLU A 74 -3.61 18.53 -1.91
CA GLU A 74 -3.04 19.28 -3.03
C GLU A 74 -3.78 20.62 -3.21
N PHE A 75 -3.02 21.71 -3.18
CA PHE A 75 -3.46 23.04 -3.60
C PHE A 75 -2.68 23.46 -4.86
N SER A 76 -3.07 24.59 -5.47
CA SER A 76 -2.45 25.12 -6.69
C SER A 76 -0.95 25.42 -6.55
N HIS A 77 -0.55 26.02 -5.42
CA HIS A 77 0.80 26.53 -5.17
C HIS A 77 1.59 25.70 -4.15
N ARG A 78 0.92 24.85 -3.37
CA ARG A 78 1.52 24.04 -2.29
C ARG A 78 0.83 22.69 -2.17
N VAL A 79 1.53 21.70 -1.65
CA VAL A 79 0.97 20.39 -1.27
C VAL A 79 1.23 20.20 0.22
N CYS A 80 0.20 19.79 0.95
CA CYS A 80 0.27 19.61 2.39
C CYS A 80 0.03 18.16 2.78
N PHE A 81 0.75 17.70 3.78
CA PHE A 81 0.81 16.30 4.22
C PHE A 81 0.48 16.24 5.71
N SER A 82 -0.30 15.24 6.15
CA SER A 82 -0.53 15.03 7.57
C SER A 82 0.75 14.57 8.28
N VAL A 83 1.09 15.22 9.39
CA VAL A 83 2.27 14.87 10.22
C VAL A 83 2.03 13.57 10.99
N GLU A 84 0.77 13.32 11.36
CA GLU A 84 0.30 12.04 11.89
C GLU A 84 -0.28 11.18 10.76
N PRO A 85 -0.09 9.85 10.78
CA PRO A 85 -0.82 8.95 9.91
C PRO A 85 -2.31 8.95 10.26
N VAL A 86 -3.14 8.75 9.23
CA VAL A 86 -4.60 8.77 9.30
C VAL A 86 -5.11 7.40 8.86
N ALA A 87 -6.02 6.81 9.63
CA ALA A 87 -6.67 5.56 9.22
C ALA A 87 -7.62 5.83 8.05
N GLU A 88 -7.55 5.00 7.01
CA GLU A 88 -8.48 4.97 5.89
C GLU A 88 -9.01 3.54 5.71
N CYS A 89 -10.25 3.38 5.24
CA CYS A 89 -10.73 2.05 4.85
C CYS A 89 -9.96 1.52 3.62
N ARG A 90 -9.73 0.21 3.59
CA ARG A 90 -9.15 -0.50 2.44
C ARG A 90 -10.08 -0.37 1.23
N ARG A 91 -9.52 -0.35 0.02
CA ARG A 91 -10.31 -0.38 -1.24
C ARG A 91 -11.29 -1.55 -1.21
N GLY A 92 -12.56 -1.29 -1.52
CA GLY A 92 -13.67 -2.24 -1.41
C GLY A 92 -14.40 -2.23 -0.06
N TYR A 93 -14.04 -1.32 0.85
CA TYR A 93 -14.73 -1.11 2.12
C TYR A 93 -15.11 0.37 2.28
N GLU A 94 -16.31 0.63 2.79
CA GLU A 94 -16.79 1.97 3.14
C GLU A 94 -16.73 2.23 4.65
N ALA A 95 -16.83 3.49 5.05
CA ALA A 95 -16.72 3.93 6.45
C ALA A 95 -18.09 4.00 7.13
N ASP A 96 -18.45 2.96 7.88
CA ASP A 96 -19.68 2.89 8.69
C ASP A 96 -19.68 3.94 9.82
N GLN A 97 -18.60 3.97 10.61
CA GLN A 97 -18.46 4.89 11.73
C GLN A 97 -17.24 5.80 11.52
N THR A 98 -17.42 7.11 11.77
CA THR A 98 -16.35 8.10 11.67
C THR A 98 -16.28 8.99 12.91
N GLN A 99 -15.06 9.30 13.35
CA GLN A 99 -14.77 10.22 14.44
C GLN A 99 -14.09 11.48 13.90
N GLN A 100 -14.43 12.66 14.43
CA GLN A 100 -13.67 13.88 14.13
C GLN A 100 -12.36 13.88 14.93
N ARG A 101 -11.22 13.94 14.25
CA ARG A 101 -9.89 14.16 14.85
C ARG A 101 -9.29 15.46 14.33
N LYS A 102 -8.60 16.19 15.20
CA LYS A 102 -7.76 17.33 14.78
C LYS A 102 -6.41 16.78 14.33
N ILE A 103 -6.01 17.07 13.09
CA ILE A 103 -4.82 16.54 12.44
C ILE A 103 -3.91 17.70 12.06
N ARG A 104 -2.60 17.56 12.36
CA ARG A 104 -1.56 18.55 12.04
C ARG A 104 -1.05 18.34 10.62
N PHE A 105 -0.90 19.41 9.86
CA PHE A 105 -0.41 19.38 8.47
C PHE A 105 0.86 20.21 8.32
N THR A 106 1.85 19.70 7.58
CA THR A 106 2.98 20.45 7.04
C THR A 106 2.73 20.74 5.55
N CYS A 107 3.17 21.88 5.04
CA CYS A 107 2.98 22.29 3.64
C CYS A 107 4.30 22.61 2.96
N LEU A 108 4.52 22.05 1.76
CA LEU A 108 5.66 22.35 0.90
C LEU A 108 5.19 23.02 -0.41
N PRO A 109 5.98 23.93 -1.01
CA PRO A 109 5.66 24.51 -2.32
C PRO A 109 5.57 23.43 -3.40
N ARG A 110 4.58 23.52 -4.30
CA ARG A 110 4.32 22.48 -5.33
C ARG A 110 5.49 22.28 -6.30
N HIS A 111 6.32 23.31 -6.49
CA HIS A 111 7.52 23.27 -7.32
C HIS A 111 8.74 22.66 -6.62
N ASN A 112 8.68 22.35 -5.32
CA ASN A 112 9.79 21.70 -4.63
C ASN A 112 9.88 20.22 -5.07
N ARG A 113 11.10 19.78 -5.41
CA ARG A 113 11.42 18.38 -5.74
C ARG A 113 11.07 17.43 -4.60
N GLU A 114 11.23 17.88 -3.34
CA GLU A 114 10.90 17.10 -2.15
C GLU A 114 9.39 16.83 -2.06
N ALA A 115 8.54 17.83 -2.32
CA ALA A 115 7.09 17.63 -2.36
C ALA A 115 6.69 16.57 -3.41
N SER A 116 7.33 16.60 -4.59
CA SER A 116 7.13 15.60 -5.64
C SER A 116 7.66 14.20 -5.30
N ARG A 117 8.65 14.11 -4.39
CA ARG A 117 9.16 12.84 -3.83
C ARG A 117 8.20 12.29 -2.78
N LEU A 118 7.82 13.10 -1.79
CA LEU A 118 6.92 12.73 -0.70
C LEU A 118 5.54 12.30 -1.21
N ILE A 119 5.00 12.90 -2.29
CA ILE A 119 3.76 12.45 -2.96
C ILE A 119 3.87 11.01 -3.49
N LYS A 120 5.06 10.53 -3.87
CA LYS A 120 5.29 9.15 -4.33
C LYS A 120 5.45 8.20 -3.14
N GLU A 121 6.24 8.59 -2.14
CA GLU A 121 6.49 7.79 -0.94
C GLU A 121 5.20 7.58 -0.11
N ALA A 122 4.38 8.62 0.07
CA ALA A 122 3.09 8.57 0.77
C ALA A 122 2.05 7.60 0.15
N ARG A 123 2.23 7.21 -1.13
CA ARG A 123 1.38 6.22 -1.80
C ARG A 123 1.78 4.78 -1.50
N GLN A 124 3.00 4.57 -0.99
CA GLN A 124 3.59 3.27 -0.69
C GLN A 124 3.55 2.99 0.82
N GLN A 125 3.88 3.98 1.64
CA GLN A 125 3.95 3.89 3.10
C GLN A 125 3.56 5.22 3.77
N PRO A 126 3.19 5.22 5.07
CA PRO A 126 3.11 6.45 5.86
C PRO A 126 4.44 7.22 5.84
N LEU A 127 4.36 8.55 5.81
CA LEU A 127 5.52 9.44 5.92
C LEU A 127 5.78 9.81 7.38
N GLU A 128 7.04 9.77 7.79
CA GLU A 128 7.51 10.40 9.02
C GLU A 128 7.87 11.86 8.72
N LEU A 129 7.11 12.80 9.30
CA LEU A 129 7.24 14.25 9.02
C LEU A 129 7.43 15.08 10.29
N ASN A 130 7.96 14.47 11.36
CA ASN A 130 8.13 15.10 12.66
C ASN A 130 9.09 16.30 12.65
N ASP A 131 10.09 16.29 11.75
CA ASP A 131 11.08 17.36 11.62
C ASP A 131 10.54 18.59 10.85
N TYR A 132 9.37 18.49 10.20
CA TYR A 132 8.81 19.56 9.38
C TYR A 132 7.90 20.50 10.20
N PRO A 133 7.95 21.82 9.96
CA PRO A 133 7.13 22.78 10.68
C PRO A 133 5.63 22.60 10.39
N VAL A 134 4.82 22.48 11.45
CA VAL A 134 3.36 22.42 11.35
C VAL A 134 2.85 23.74 10.77
N SER A 135 2.20 23.66 9.61
CA SER A 135 1.66 24.80 8.86
C SER A 135 0.22 25.14 9.23
N PHE A 136 -0.61 24.13 9.54
CA PHE A 136 -1.95 24.31 10.09
C PHE A 136 -2.47 23.05 10.81
N VAL A 137 -3.63 23.15 11.44
CA VAL A 137 -4.36 22.03 12.08
C VAL A 137 -5.81 22.06 11.59
N GLU A 138 -6.36 20.89 11.22
CA GLU A 138 -7.72 20.78 10.68
C GLU A 138 -8.50 19.61 11.31
N SER A 139 -9.81 19.76 11.47
CA SER A 139 -10.72 18.70 11.91
C SER A 139 -11.14 17.80 10.75
N VAL A 140 -10.60 16.59 10.68
CA VAL A 140 -10.87 15.59 9.65
C VAL A 140 -11.75 14.47 10.22
N LYS A 141 -12.70 13.96 9.42
CA LYS A 141 -13.45 12.74 9.76
C LYS A 141 -12.59 11.51 9.43
N VAL A 142 -12.31 10.69 10.44
CA VAL A 142 -11.47 9.48 10.34
C VAL A 142 -12.34 8.25 10.60
N PRO A 143 -12.33 7.21 9.76
CA PRO A 143 -13.06 5.97 10.03
C PRO A 143 -12.57 5.26 11.30
N THR A 144 -13.52 4.76 12.09
CA THR A 144 -13.28 3.89 13.26
C THR A 144 -13.76 2.46 13.04
N ALA A 145 -14.68 2.26 12.09
CA ALA A 145 -15.11 0.96 11.58
C ALA A 145 -15.33 1.07 10.07
N CYS A 146 -15.07 -0.04 9.36
CA CYS A 146 -15.31 -0.17 7.93
C CYS A 146 -16.24 -1.37 7.67
N VAL A 147 -16.97 -1.35 6.56
CA VAL A 147 -17.87 -2.43 6.12
C VAL A 147 -17.68 -2.69 4.62
N ALA A 148 -17.92 -3.92 4.19
CA ALA A 148 -17.97 -4.28 2.77
C ALA A 148 -19.44 -4.27 2.28
N TYR A 149 -19.63 -3.94 1.00
CA TYR A 149 -20.88 -3.97 0.26
C TYR A 149 -20.71 -4.75 -1.04
#